data_AF-A0AAE0L102-F1
#
_entry.id   AF-A0AAE0L102-F1
#
_cell.length_a   1.000
_cell.length_b   1.000
_cell.length_c   1.000
_cell.angle_alpha   90.00
_cell.angle_beta   90.00
_cell.angle_gamma   90.00
#
_symmetry.space_group_name_H-M   'P 1'
#
loop_
_entity.id
_entity.type
_entity.pdbx_description
1 polymer ?
#
loop_
_entity_poly.entity_id
_entity_poly.type
_entity_poly.pdbx_seq_one_letter_code
_entity_poly.pdbx_strand_id
1 'polypeptide(L)'
;MWWKRGNSRRPFVGLRREVYQSKKLRSTRHSETRQAIALRYGWALVALPTLAVGLAPLLESVLAHPDDAGAIVTFLLAKRVYLYALAFTGLDLAARRTLSEPSALGQRFKGINEDLLAGLASQSQSTEEATQAYQRLDTVSESTQAAALPVLLAGSLAASVLGIAGIAALSNLVSTGDDAARAVLGAILPVSSLAGAVTVLLFSRAELRYVANALLPAIDGEEWDQPAARAAAATAILLVLAAYGGPVEWWPIRNAANVLVGITVARAAQFPRFSVCLAALIGVGLYDAAGTLLPLLSSLATSDAGATGASAMETVARSRLPAPQAPGALGMAAGWQPGVLAVVLKGRVTDALGLADFVFPAILAGFCVRFDARKRQEADIADQDSLKEMHEGSLPGYYNASAAGYIIGCFLLEFQGASVQPALVSIAPCMAFSVLGLAVFRGELSELWNATDLDANSNVD
;
A
#
# COMPACT_ATOMS: atom_id res chain seq x y z
N MET A 1 73.67 5.62 -22.47
CA MET A 1 72.43 5.42 -21.69
C MET A 1 71.25 5.69 -22.61
N TRP A 2 70.53 4.64 -23.00
CA TRP A 2 69.46 4.64 -23.99
C TRP A 2 68.20 4.10 -23.28
N TRP A 3 67.14 4.90 -23.17
CA TRP A 3 65.87 4.47 -22.57
C TRP A 3 64.81 4.36 -23.67
N LYS A 4 64.44 3.11 -23.98
CA LYS A 4 63.54 2.73 -25.08
C LYS A 4 62.11 2.71 -24.54
N ARG A 5 61.34 3.79 -24.75
CA ARG A 5 59.88 3.81 -24.46
C ARG A 5 59.12 3.09 -25.57
N GLY A 6 58.69 1.86 -25.30
CA GLY A 6 57.75 1.11 -26.14
C GLY A 6 56.31 1.58 -25.89
N ASN A 7 55.73 2.27 -26.87
CA ASN A 7 54.37 2.79 -26.84
C ASN A 7 53.42 1.73 -27.44
N SER A 8 52.96 0.76 -26.64
CA SER A 8 51.97 -0.25 -27.05
C SER A 8 50.54 0.23 -26.71
N ARG A 9 50.02 1.17 -27.50
CA ARG A 9 48.59 1.51 -27.48
C ARG A 9 47.78 0.35 -28.07
N ARG A 10 47.35 -0.60 -27.24
CA ARG A 10 46.31 -1.56 -27.63
C ARG A 10 44.96 -0.82 -27.72
N PRO A 11 44.14 -1.08 -28.74
CA PRO A 11 42.90 -0.34 -28.98
C PRO A 11 41.84 -0.68 -27.92
N PHE A 12 41.40 0.33 -27.17
CA PHE A 12 40.34 0.32 -26.15
C PHE A 12 38.92 0.03 -26.71
N VAL A 13 38.81 -0.56 -27.91
CA VAL A 13 37.56 -0.69 -28.67
C VAL A 13 36.66 -1.80 -28.10
N GLY A 14 37.23 -2.79 -27.39
CA GLY A 14 36.46 -3.88 -26.76
C GLY A 14 35.58 -3.43 -25.58
N LEU A 15 36.14 -2.67 -24.64
CA LEU A 15 35.46 -2.24 -23.42
C LEU A 15 34.19 -1.41 -23.66
N ARG A 16 34.15 -0.59 -24.72
CA ARG A 16 32.94 0.20 -25.04
C ARG A 16 31.76 -0.66 -25.51
N ARG A 17 32.02 -1.79 -26.19
CA ARG A 17 30.94 -2.68 -26.64
C ARG A 17 30.30 -3.44 -25.48
N GLU A 18 31.09 -3.90 -24.53
CA GLU A 18 30.59 -4.61 -23.35
C GLU A 18 29.75 -3.70 -22.44
N VAL A 19 30.21 -2.46 -22.20
CA VAL A 19 29.43 -1.47 -21.42
C VAL A 19 28.12 -1.09 -22.12
N TYR A 20 28.12 -1.00 -23.46
CA TYR A 20 26.90 -0.70 -24.20
C TYR A 20 25.91 -1.87 -24.18
N GLN A 21 26.40 -3.11 -24.36
CA GLN A 21 25.56 -4.30 -24.30
C GLN A 21 24.98 -4.54 -22.89
N SER A 22 25.76 -4.31 -21.83
CA SER A 22 25.28 -4.44 -20.46
C SER A 22 24.20 -3.41 -20.13
N LYS A 23 24.36 -2.15 -20.56
CA LYS A 23 23.31 -1.12 -20.42
C LYS A 23 22.03 -1.48 -21.18
N LYS A 24 22.17 -2.00 -22.41
CA LYS A 24 21.01 -2.40 -23.21
C LYS A 24 20.23 -3.57 -22.58
N LEU A 25 20.94 -4.61 -22.10
CA LEU A 25 20.34 -5.76 -21.44
C LEU A 25 19.65 -5.41 -20.11
N ARG A 26 20.23 -4.47 -19.34
CA ARG A 26 19.58 -3.95 -18.11
C ARG A 26 18.29 -3.19 -18.44
N SER A 27 18.32 -2.35 -19.47
CA SER A 27 17.15 -1.60 -19.92
C SER A 27 15.99 -2.53 -20.31
N THR A 28 16.27 -3.61 -21.05
CA THR A 28 15.24 -4.57 -21.47
C THR A 28 14.64 -5.35 -20.29
N ARG A 29 15.47 -5.78 -19.33
CA ARG A 29 14.98 -6.49 -18.13
C ARG A 29 14.09 -5.58 -17.25
N HIS A 30 14.43 -4.29 -17.15
CA HIS A 30 13.61 -3.32 -16.44
C HIS A 30 12.26 -3.07 -17.11
N SER A 31 12.20 -3.00 -18.45
CA SER A 31 10.91 -2.85 -19.15
C SER A 31 10.00 -4.06 -18.97
N GLU A 32 10.53 -5.28 -19.05
CA GLU A 32 9.76 -6.52 -18.83
C GLU A 32 9.15 -6.57 -17.42
N THR A 33 9.95 -6.21 -16.42
CA THR A 33 9.49 -6.16 -15.03
C THR A 33 8.38 -5.13 -14.84
N ARG A 34 8.51 -3.94 -15.45
CA ARG A 34 7.49 -2.88 -15.38
C ARG A 34 6.18 -3.30 -16.04
N GLN A 35 6.24 -3.90 -17.23
CA GLN A 35 5.07 -4.40 -17.94
C GLN A 35 4.37 -5.52 -17.15
N ALA A 36 5.13 -6.46 -16.59
CA ALA A 36 4.56 -7.52 -15.76
C ALA A 36 3.84 -6.97 -14.52
N ILE A 37 4.40 -5.94 -13.88
CA ILE A 37 3.74 -5.25 -12.75
C ILE A 37 2.48 -4.52 -13.25
N ALA A 38 2.53 -3.80 -14.36
CA ALA A 38 1.37 -3.09 -14.91
C ALA A 38 0.22 -4.01 -15.30
N LEU A 39 0.51 -5.20 -15.84
CA LEU A 39 -0.51 -6.22 -16.11
C LEU A 39 -1.18 -6.71 -14.81
N ARG A 40 -0.42 -6.83 -13.72
CA ARG A 40 -0.99 -7.16 -12.39
C ARG A 40 -1.87 -6.05 -11.85
N TYR A 41 -1.55 -4.79 -12.11
CA TYR A 41 -2.48 -3.67 -11.84
C TYR A 41 -3.78 -3.81 -12.62
N GLY A 42 -3.72 -4.22 -13.90
CA GLY A 42 -4.92 -4.51 -14.69
C GLY A 42 -5.81 -5.55 -14.01
N TRP A 43 -5.21 -6.63 -13.48
CA TRP A 43 -5.94 -7.62 -12.67
C TRP A 43 -6.57 -6.99 -11.41
N ALA A 44 -5.81 -6.18 -10.67
CA ALA A 44 -6.29 -5.55 -9.44
C ALA A 44 -7.42 -4.53 -9.66
N LEU A 45 -7.32 -3.72 -10.71
CA LEU A 45 -8.22 -2.60 -10.98
C LEU A 45 -9.44 -2.98 -11.82
N VAL A 46 -9.35 -4.05 -12.62
CA VAL A 46 -10.44 -4.48 -13.51
C VAL A 46 -11.01 -5.81 -13.03
N ALA A 47 -10.18 -6.85 -12.93
CA ALA A 47 -10.69 -8.18 -12.66
C ALA A 47 -11.29 -8.30 -11.25
N LEU A 48 -10.64 -7.77 -10.21
CA LEU A 48 -11.19 -7.84 -8.86
C LEU A 48 -12.54 -7.10 -8.72
N PRO A 49 -12.71 -5.85 -9.18
CA PRO A 49 -14.03 -5.23 -9.20
C PRO A 49 -15.08 -6.02 -10.00
N THR A 50 -14.70 -6.66 -11.11
CA THR A 50 -15.64 -7.50 -11.87
C THR A 50 -16.03 -8.78 -11.13
N LEU A 51 -15.15 -9.38 -10.34
CA LEU A 51 -15.48 -10.55 -9.52
C LEU A 51 -16.52 -10.21 -8.43
N ALA A 52 -16.57 -8.96 -7.97
CA ALA A 52 -17.60 -8.51 -7.03
C ALA A 52 -19.02 -8.61 -7.61
N VAL A 53 -19.19 -8.57 -8.94
CA VAL A 53 -20.48 -8.78 -9.60
C VAL A 53 -21.05 -10.17 -9.27
N GLY A 54 -20.19 -11.17 -9.06
CA GLY A 54 -20.58 -12.52 -8.66
C GLY A 54 -21.17 -12.61 -7.24
N LEU A 55 -20.98 -11.61 -6.38
CA LEU A 55 -21.56 -11.60 -5.03
C LEU A 55 -23.06 -11.26 -5.03
N ALA A 56 -23.55 -10.54 -6.03
CA ALA A 56 -24.96 -10.18 -6.15
C ALA A 56 -25.89 -11.42 -6.31
N PRO A 57 -25.66 -12.34 -7.27
CA PRO A 57 -26.50 -13.53 -7.41
C PRO A 57 -26.40 -14.47 -6.20
N LEU A 58 -25.24 -14.54 -5.55
CA LEU A 58 -25.09 -15.30 -4.30
C LEU A 58 -25.95 -14.70 -3.17
N LEU A 59 -25.99 -13.38 -3.04
CA LEU A 59 -26.86 -12.71 -2.09
C LEU A 59 -28.34 -12.96 -2.42
N GLU A 60 -28.74 -12.88 -3.69
CA GLU A 60 -30.11 -13.18 -4.11
C GLU A 60 -30.51 -14.62 -3.78
N SER A 61 -29.61 -15.58 -3.99
CA SER A 61 -29.82 -16.99 -3.63
C SER A 61 -30.06 -17.17 -2.13
N VAL A 62 -29.25 -16.53 -1.28
CA VAL A 62 -29.42 -16.54 0.18
C VAL A 62 -30.74 -15.91 0.61
N LEU A 63 -31.15 -14.82 -0.03
CA LEU A 63 -32.41 -14.14 0.28
C LEU A 63 -33.64 -14.94 -0.16
N ALA A 64 -33.51 -15.70 -1.25
CA ALA A 64 -34.58 -16.59 -1.73
C ALA A 64 -34.73 -17.85 -0.85
N HIS A 65 -33.65 -18.30 -0.20
CA HIS A 65 -33.62 -19.51 0.62
C HIS A 65 -32.96 -19.23 1.99
N PRO A 66 -33.63 -18.47 2.88
CA PRO A 66 -33.04 -18.06 4.15
C PRO A 66 -32.74 -19.23 5.11
N ASP A 67 -33.37 -20.39 4.90
CA ASP A 67 -33.14 -21.60 5.69
C ASP A 67 -31.98 -22.47 5.15
N ASP A 68 -31.42 -22.12 3.98
CA ASP A 68 -30.28 -22.82 3.41
C ASP A 68 -28.97 -22.34 4.05
N ALA A 69 -28.58 -23.02 5.12
CA ALA A 69 -27.30 -22.79 5.81
C ALA A 69 -26.09 -22.89 4.87
N GLY A 70 -26.14 -23.75 3.85
CA GLY A 70 -25.07 -23.91 2.87
C GLY A 70 -24.88 -22.63 2.06
N ALA A 71 -25.96 -22.09 1.51
CA ALA A 71 -25.95 -20.84 0.76
C ALA A 71 -25.42 -19.67 1.61
N ILE A 72 -25.85 -19.58 2.88
CA ILE A 72 -25.39 -18.55 3.82
C ILE A 72 -23.87 -18.65 4.02
N VAL A 73 -23.37 -19.85 4.37
CA VAL A 73 -21.94 -20.08 4.61
C VAL A 73 -21.12 -19.78 3.36
N THR A 74 -21.53 -20.25 2.19
CA THR A 74 -20.85 -19.98 0.91
C THR A 74 -20.76 -18.48 0.63
N PHE A 75 -21.85 -17.74 0.84
CA PHE A 75 -21.87 -16.30 0.65
C PHE A 75 -20.98 -15.56 1.66
N LEU A 76 -21.00 -15.94 2.93
CA LEU A 76 -20.11 -15.35 3.94
C LEU A 76 -18.63 -15.58 3.59
N LEU A 77 -18.27 -16.81 3.19
CA LEU A 77 -16.92 -17.16 2.76
C LEU A 77 -16.52 -16.39 1.48
N ALA A 78 -17.42 -16.29 0.49
CA ALA A 78 -17.12 -15.59 -0.76
C ALA A 78 -16.77 -14.11 -0.53
N LYS A 79 -17.47 -13.43 0.37
CA LYS A 79 -17.16 -12.04 0.75
C LYS A 79 -15.79 -11.91 1.41
N ARG A 80 -15.47 -12.80 2.37
CA ARG A 80 -14.17 -12.85 3.05
C ARG A 80 -13.03 -13.10 2.08
N VAL A 81 -13.17 -14.13 1.24
CA VAL A 81 -12.19 -14.48 0.21
C VAL A 81 -11.96 -13.31 -0.73
N TYR A 82 -13.02 -12.60 -1.14
CA TYR A 82 -12.90 -11.39 -1.94
C TYR A 82 -12.05 -10.31 -1.25
N LEU A 83 -12.35 -9.98 0.01
CA LEU A 83 -11.61 -8.96 0.76
C LEU A 83 -10.14 -9.34 0.94
N TYR A 84 -9.85 -10.60 1.29
CA TYR A 84 -8.48 -11.08 1.43
C TYR A 84 -7.74 -11.15 0.10
N ALA A 85 -8.40 -11.55 -0.98
CA ALA A 85 -7.79 -11.52 -2.31
C ALA A 85 -7.43 -10.08 -2.72
N LEU A 86 -8.30 -9.12 -2.43
CA LEU A 86 -8.04 -7.71 -2.70
C LEU A 86 -6.89 -7.16 -1.86
N ALA A 87 -6.89 -7.43 -0.55
CA ALA A 87 -5.82 -7.01 0.36
C ALA A 87 -4.48 -7.63 -0.01
N PHE A 88 -4.46 -8.94 -0.33
CA PHE A 88 -3.27 -9.65 -0.82
C PHE A 88 -2.76 -9.07 -2.14
N THR A 89 -3.66 -8.71 -3.06
CA THR A 89 -3.28 -8.09 -4.34
C THR A 89 -2.65 -6.71 -4.09
N GLY A 90 -3.22 -5.92 -3.18
CA GLY A 90 -2.63 -4.67 -2.71
C GLY A 90 -1.23 -4.88 -2.14
N LEU A 91 -1.04 -5.93 -1.33
CA LEU A 91 0.25 -6.32 -0.78
C LEU A 91 1.28 -6.72 -1.85
N ASP A 92 0.92 -7.59 -2.81
CA ASP A 92 1.82 -8.01 -3.90
C ASP A 92 2.25 -6.83 -4.76
N LEU A 93 1.30 -5.96 -5.14
CA LEU A 93 1.59 -4.76 -5.93
C LEU A 93 2.47 -3.78 -5.16
N ALA A 94 2.13 -3.48 -3.90
CA ALA A 94 2.92 -2.60 -3.05
C ALA A 94 4.35 -3.12 -2.88
N ALA A 95 4.52 -4.40 -2.54
CA ALA A 95 5.82 -5.03 -2.35
C ALA A 95 6.69 -4.96 -3.62
N ARG A 96 6.10 -5.24 -4.80
CA ARG A 96 6.83 -5.18 -6.09
C ARG A 96 7.16 -3.76 -6.51
N ARG A 97 6.30 -2.78 -6.21
CA ARG A 97 6.57 -1.37 -6.51
C ARG A 97 7.81 -0.85 -5.79
N THR A 98 8.21 -1.48 -4.68
CA THR A 98 9.44 -1.10 -3.98
C THR A 98 10.71 -1.35 -4.79
N LEU A 99 10.68 -2.23 -5.81
CA LEU A 99 11.83 -2.46 -6.70
C LEU A 99 12.19 -1.23 -7.55
N SER A 100 11.24 -0.33 -7.78
CA SER A 100 11.47 0.92 -8.51
C SER A 100 11.83 2.10 -7.61
N GLU A 101 11.77 1.92 -6.29
CA GLU A 101 11.99 3.01 -5.33
C GLU A 101 13.45 3.06 -4.86
N PRO A 102 14.01 4.25 -4.66
CA PRO A 102 15.32 4.38 -4.03
C PRO A 102 15.31 3.91 -2.57
N SER A 103 16.46 3.47 -2.06
CA SER A 103 16.61 3.06 -0.66
C SER A 103 16.71 4.24 0.33
N ALA A 104 17.08 5.42 -0.16
CA ALA A 104 17.19 6.64 0.63
C ALA A 104 15.82 7.33 0.79
N LEU A 105 15.49 7.74 2.03
CA LEU A 105 14.16 8.24 2.40
C LEU A 105 13.76 9.51 1.65
N GLY A 106 14.64 10.50 1.61
CA GLY A 106 14.43 11.76 0.91
C GLY A 106 14.27 11.57 -0.59
N GLN A 107 15.09 10.71 -1.21
CA GLN A 107 14.91 10.38 -2.64
C GLN A 107 13.57 9.71 -2.92
N ARG A 108 13.08 8.82 -2.02
CA ARG A 108 11.74 8.24 -2.16
C ARG A 108 10.66 9.31 -2.09
N PHE A 109 10.70 10.17 -1.07
CA PHE A 109 9.72 11.24 -0.94
C PHE A 109 9.76 12.21 -2.12
N LYS A 110 10.95 12.51 -2.64
CA LYS A 110 11.10 13.30 -3.87
C LYS A 110 10.40 12.63 -5.05
N GLY A 111 10.67 11.35 -5.31
CA GLY A 111 10.05 10.60 -6.41
C GLY A 111 8.53 10.51 -6.26
N ILE A 112 8.03 10.24 -5.05
CA ILE A 112 6.59 10.21 -4.76
C ILE A 112 5.96 11.60 -4.96
N ASN A 113 6.60 12.67 -4.49
CA ASN A 113 6.08 14.03 -4.69
C ASN A 113 6.06 14.43 -6.17
N GLU A 114 7.07 14.04 -6.93
CA GLU A 114 7.10 14.22 -8.39
C GLU A 114 5.97 13.42 -9.07
N ASP A 115 5.69 12.19 -8.63
CA ASP A 115 4.57 11.40 -9.13
C ASP A 115 3.20 12.03 -8.81
N LEU A 116 3.01 12.51 -7.58
CA LEU A 116 1.76 13.12 -7.10
C LEU A 116 1.48 14.47 -7.78
N LEU A 117 2.51 15.32 -7.87
CA LEU A 117 2.39 16.73 -8.27
C LEU A 117 2.70 17.01 -9.74
N ALA A 118 3.17 16.02 -10.50
CA ALA A 118 3.48 16.20 -11.92
C ALA A 118 2.35 16.93 -12.65
N GLY A 119 2.65 17.93 -13.47
CA GLY A 119 1.64 18.68 -14.24
C GLY A 119 0.63 19.53 -13.44
N LEU A 120 0.68 19.55 -12.09
CA LEU A 120 -0.09 20.49 -11.27
C LEU A 120 0.75 21.71 -10.88
N ALA A 121 2.01 21.48 -10.55
CA ALA A 121 2.98 22.55 -10.35
C ALA A 121 3.76 22.77 -11.66
N SER A 122 3.98 24.03 -12.03
CA SER A 122 5.04 24.35 -12.99
C SER A 122 6.33 23.79 -12.40
N GLN A 123 6.88 22.76 -13.04
CA GLN A 123 8.05 21.96 -12.61
C GLN A 123 9.33 22.80 -12.42
N SER A 124 9.25 24.12 -12.61
CA SER A 124 10.35 25.06 -12.73
C SER A 124 10.97 25.53 -11.41
N GLN A 125 10.45 25.16 -10.23
CA GLN A 125 11.12 25.46 -8.97
C GLN A 125 10.93 24.32 -7.96
N SER A 126 11.59 23.18 -8.20
CA SER A 126 12.14 22.46 -7.04
C SER A 126 13.10 23.44 -6.38
N THR A 127 12.59 24.16 -5.38
CA THR A 127 13.39 25.15 -4.67
C THR A 127 14.62 24.45 -4.11
N GLU A 128 15.74 25.17 -4.07
CA GLU A 128 16.94 24.67 -3.41
C GLU A 128 16.62 24.14 -1.99
N GLU A 129 15.66 24.79 -1.33
CA GLU A 129 15.08 24.37 -0.05
C GLU A 129 14.46 22.97 -0.07
N ALA A 130 13.64 22.62 -1.06
CA ALA A 130 13.05 21.29 -1.18
C ALA A 130 14.14 20.22 -1.36
N THR A 131 15.15 20.52 -2.18
CA THR A 131 16.29 19.62 -2.39
C THR A 131 17.09 19.41 -1.10
N GLN A 132 17.36 20.49 -0.36
CA GLN A 132 18.02 20.41 0.94
C GLN A 132 17.18 19.63 1.96
N ALA A 133 15.85 19.77 1.95
CA ALA A 133 14.95 19.01 2.80
C ALA A 133 15.00 17.50 2.52
N TYR A 134 15.01 17.09 1.25
CA TYR A 134 15.19 15.69 0.88
C TYR A 134 16.55 15.15 1.31
N GLN A 135 17.62 15.91 1.13
CA GLN A 135 18.95 15.51 1.60
C GLN A 135 18.99 15.35 3.13
N ARG A 136 18.32 16.23 3.89
CA ARG A 136 18.18 16.06 5.35
C ARG A 136 17.42 14.79 5.71
N LEU A 137 16.35 14.46 4.98
CA LEU A 137 15.62 13.20 5.17
C LEU A 137 16.48 11.98 4.88
N ASP A 138 17.38 12.05 3.89
CA ASP A 138 18.35 10.98 3.59
C ASP A 138 19.35 10.76 4.74
N THR A 139 19.60 11.77 5.58
CA THR A 139 20.48 11.64 6.77
C THR A 139 19.78 11.07 8.01
N VAL A 140 18.46 10.91 8.00
CA VAL A 140 17.73 10.39 9.17
C VAL A 140 18.06 8.92 9.36
N SER A 141 18.53 8.56 10.56
CA SER A 141 18.88 7.18 10.89
C SER A 141 17.67 6.24 10.77
N GLU A 142 17.90 5.02 10.32
CA GLU A 142 16.84 4.04 10.10
C GLU A 142 16.08 3.67 11.38
N SER A 143 16.75 3.69 12.53
CA SER A 143 16.10 3.47 13.83
C SER A 143 15.12 4.59 14.16
N THR A 144 15.47 5.84 13.87
CA THR A 144 14.54 6.98 13.99
C THR A 144 13.39 6.84 13.01
N GLN A 145 13.62 6.37 11.78
CA GLN A 145 12.54 6.12 10.82
C GLN A 145 11.55 5.06 11.32
N ALA A 146 12.04 3.93 11.86
CA ALA A 146 11.17 2.90 12.44
C ALA A 146 10.37 3.41 13.65
N ALA A 147 11.02 4.15 14.54
CA ALA A 147 10.35 4.71 15.72
C ALA A 147 9.33 5.80 15.35
N ALA A 148 9.59 6.57 14.28
CA ALA A 148 8.69 7.62 13.81
C ALA A 148 7.35 7.05 13.32
N LEU A 149 7.32 5.86 12.71
CA LEU A 149 6.10 5.32 12.13
C LEU A 149 4.97 5.09 13.17
N PRO A 150 5.18 4.33 14.27
CA PRO A 150 4.16 4.21 15.32
C PRO A 150 3.79 5.57 15.95
N VAL A 151 4.75 6.48 16.13
CA VAL A 151 4.51 7.81 16.71
C VAL A 151 3.63 8.67 15.79
N LEU A 152 3.90 8.67 14.49
CA LEU A 152 3.10 9.38 13.50
C LEU A 152 1.69 8.78 13.41
N LEU A 153 1.55 7.45 13.51
CA LEU A 153 0.23 6.80 13.53
C LEU A 153 -0.55 7.18 14.78
N ALA A 154 0.07 7.08 15.96
CA ALA A 154 -0.54 7.50 17.21
C ALA A 154 -0.91 8.99 17.19
N GLY A 155 -0.03 9.85 16.69
CA GLY A 155 -0.29 11.28 16.52
C GLY A 155 -1.44 11.56 15.54
N SER A 156 -1.49 10.86 14.42
CA SER A 156 -2.55 11.00 13.42
C SER A 156 -3.90 10.50 13.94
N LEU A 157 -3.93 9.42 14.73
CA LEU A 157 -5.13 8.95 15.41
C LEU A 157 -5.57 9.94 16.48
N ALA A 158 -4.65 10.41 17.33
CA ALA A 158 -4.97 11.40 18.34
C ALA A 158 -5.58 12.66 17.71
N ALA A 159 -4.97 13.17 16.62
CA ALA A 159 -5.52 14.28 15.84
C ALA A 159 -6.89 13.95 15.24
N SER A 160 -7.08 12.73 14.72
CA SER A 160 -8.35 12.25 14.17
C SER A 160 -9.44 12.19 15.24
N VAL A 161 -9.16 11.63 16.42
CA VAL A 161 -10.08 11.50 17.56
C VAL A 161 -10.43 12.87 18.13
N LEU A 162 -9.43 13.73 18.36
CA LEU A 162 -9.64 15.10 18.81
C LEU A 162 -10.44 15.92 17.78
N GLY A 163 -10.20 15.69 16.49
CA GLY A 163 -10.99 16.27 15.41
C GLY A 163 -12.45 15.84 15.45
N ILE A 164 -12.72 14.54 15.65
CA ILE A 164 -14.11 14.03 15.81
C ILE A 164 -14.76 14.62 17.05
N ALA A 165 -14.08 14.57 18.20
CA ALA A 165 -14.59 15.09 19.46
C ALA A 165 -14.87 16.60 19.36
N GLY A 166 -14.00 17.36 18.69
CA GLY A 166 -14.19 18.77 18.40
C GLY A 166 -15.41 19.03 17.51
N ILE A 167 -15.58 18.25 16.44
CA ILE A 167 -16.76 18.35 15.55
C ILE A 167 -18.04 17.96 16.30
N ALA A 168 -18.02 16.93 17.14
CA ALA A 168 -19.18 16.49 17.92
C ALA A 168 -19.56 17.52 18.98
N ALA A 169 -18.58 18.07 19.70
CA ALA A 169 -18.79 19.17 20.65
C ALA A 169 -19.35 20.40 19.94
N LEU A 170 -18.82 20.76 18.77
CA LEU A 170 -19.32 21.85 17.95
C LEU A 170 -20.76 21.57 17.46
N SER A 171 -21.06 20.35 17.03
CA SER A 171 -22.41 19.94 16.61
C SER A 171 -23.43 20.03 17.75
N ASN A 172 -23.04 19.69 18.98
CA ASN A 172 -23.89 19.83 20.17
C ASN A 172 -24.09 21.31 20.57
N LEU A 173 -23.10 22.16 20.32
CA LEU A 173 -23.24 23.61 20.47
C LEU A 173 -24.15 24.21 19.38
N VAL A 174 -24.05 23.73 18.15
CA VAL A 174 -24.88 24.17 17.00
C VAL A 174 -26.33 23.71 17.12
N SER A 175 -26.59 22.54 17.71
CA SER A 175 -27.96 22.07 17.94
C SER A 175 -28.71 22.90 18.98
N THR A 176 -27.98 23.64 19.82
CA THR A 176 -28.53 24.50 20.88
C THR A 176 -28.60 25.99 20.51
N GLY A 177 -28.01 26.44 19.38
CA GLY A 177 -28.11 27.85 18.97
C GLY A 177 -27.57 28.22 17.59
N ASP A 178 -28.23 29.25 17.03
CA ASP A 178 -27.87 30.16 15.93
C ASP A 178 -27.67 29.58 14.51
N ASP A 179 -28.38 30.14 13.53
CA ASP A 179 -28.33 29.71 12.12
C ASP A 179 -26.95 29.94 11.48
N ALA A 180 -26.16 30.88 12.03
CA ALA A 180 -24.76 31.09 11.65
C ALA A 180 -23.87 29.87 11.96
N ALA A 181 -24.10 29.19 13.09
CA ALA A 181 -23.33 28.01 13.48
C ALA A 181 -23.66 26.82 12.57
N ARG A 182 -24.93 26.69 12.14
CA ARG A 182 -25.36 25.71 11.13
C ARG A 182 -24.74 25.99 9.76
N ALA A 183 -24.63 27.26 9.36
CA ALA A 183 -23.98 27.65 8.12
C ALA A 183 -22.48 27.31 8.11
N VAL A 184 -21.77 27.56 9.22
CA VAL A 184 -20.36 27.20 9.38
C VAL A 184 -20.17 25.68 9.36
N LEU A 185 -21.01 24.92 10.08
CA LEU A 185 -20.93 23.45 10.07
C LEU A 185 -21.22 22.87 8.68
N GLY A 186 -22.19 23.44 7.96
CA GLY A 186 -22.52 23.12 6.58
C GLY A 186 -21.38 23.44 5.60
N ALA A 187 -20.52 24.41 5.90
CA ALA A 187 -19.32 24.73 5.12
C ALA A 187 -18.11 23.83 5.45
N ILE A 188 -18.00 23.29 6.66
CA ILE A 188 -16.87 22.42 7.09
C ILE A 188 -17.01 20.99 6.55
N LEU A 189 -18.22 20.43 6.51
CA LEU A 189 -18.46 19.05 6.05
C LEU A 189 -18.00 18.77 4.59
N PRO A 190 -18.22 19.67 3.63
CA PRO A 190 -17.67 19.52 2.28
C PRO A 190 -16.14 19.48 2.27
N VAL A 191 -15.47 20.24 3.15
CA VAL A 191 -14.00 20.37 3.15
C VAL A 191 -13.30 19.06 3.50
N SER A 192 -13.82 18.29 4.46
CA SER A 192 -13.22 17.00 4.83
C SER A 192 -13.38 15.96 3.72
N SER A 193 -14.55 15.90 3.08
CA SER A 193 -14.78 15.03 1.91
C SER A 193 -13.91 15.45 0.72
N LEU A 194 -13.71 16.76 0.53
CA LEU A 194 -12.84 17.30 -0.52
C LEU A 194 -11.37 16.92 -0.26
N ALA A 195 -10.88 17.03 0.98
CA ALA A 195 -9.53 16.62 1.34
C ALA A 195 -9.32 15.11 1.09
N GLY A 196 -10.32 14.28 1.42
CA GLY A 196 -10.33 12.86 1.10
C GLY A 196 -10.31 12.60 -0.40
N ALA A 197 -11.13 13.31 -1.18
CA ALA A 197 -11.19 13.18 -2.63
C ALA A 197 -9.88 13.61 -3.30
N VAL A 198 -9.27 14.71 -2.85
CA VAL A 198 -7.96 15.17 -3.33
C VAL A 198 -6.87 14.15 -3.00
N THR A 199 -6.88 13.58 -1.78
CA THR A 199 -5.91 12.55 -1.39
C THR A 199 -6.04 11.32 -2.30
N VAL A 200 -7.26 10.81 -2.49
CA VAL A 200 -7.51 9.66 -3.37
C VAL A 200 -7.10 9.98 -4.81
N LEU A 201 -7.40 11.20 -5.30
CA LEU A 201 -7.06 11.64 -6.64
C LEU A 201 -5.54 11.61 -6.86
N LEU A 202 -4.78 12.27 -5.99
CA LEU A 202 -3.33 12.38 -6.12
C LEU A 202 -2.67 11.00 -6.04
N PHE A 203 -3.06 10.18 -5.06
CA PHE A 203 -2.46 8.87 -4.83
C PHE A 203 -2.81 7.89 -5.96
N SER A 204 -4.08 7.86 -6.38
CA SER A 204 -4.50 7.02 -7.51
C SER A 204 -3.79 7.43 -8.80
N ARG A 205 -3.62 8.73 -9.02
CA ARG A 205 -2.90 9.26 -10.18
C ARG A 205 -1.44 8.82 -10.20
N ALA A 206 -0.74 8.85 -9.07
CA ALA A 206 0.65 8.42 -8.99
C ALA A 206 0.83 6.96 -9.46
N GLU A 207 -0.04 6.05 -9.00
CA GLU A 207 0.04 4.65 -9.43
C GLU A 207 -0.47 4.43 -10.87
N LEU A 208 -1.54 5.10 -11.27
CA LEU A 208 -2.04 5.03 -12.64
C LEU A 208 -1.03 5.57 -13.67
N ARG A 209 -0.21 6.56 -13.29
CA ARG A 209 0.90 7.06 -14.13
C ARG A 209 1.96 6.00 -14.34
N TYR A 210 2.33 5.27 -13.29
CA TYR A 210 3.25 4.14 -13.42
C TYR A 210 2.72 3.08 -14.40
N VAL A 211 1.44 2.73 -14.29
CA VAL A 211 0.78 1.78 -15.21
C VAL A 211 0.74 2.33 -16.64
N ALA A 212 0.34 3.59 -16.82
CA ALA A 212 0.28 4.24 -18.11
C ALA A 212 1.66 4.27 -18.80
N ASN A 213 2.71 4.62 -18.06
CA ASN A 213 4.10 4.62 -18.54
C ASN A 213 4.61 3.23 -18.95
N ALA A 214 4.08 2.17 -18.33
CA ALA A 214 4.46 0.80 -18.66
C ALA A 214 3.70 0.24 -19.88
N LEU A 215 2.46 0.69 -20.10
CA LEU A 215 1.59 0.19 -21.17
C LEU A 215 1.66 1.00 -22.46
N LEU A 216 1.86 2.31 -22.38
CA LEU A 216 1.95 3.18 -23.54
C LEU A 216 3.40 3.19 -24.04
N PRO A 217 3.69 2.58 -25.20
CA PRO A 217 5.03 2.64 -25.77
C PRO A 217 5.38 4.09 -26.06
N ALA A 218 6.64 4.41 -25.84
CA ALA A 218 7.15 5.73 -26.18
C ALA A 218 7.01 6.00 -27.67
N ILE A 219 6.42 7.14 -28.00
CA ILE A 219 6.41 7.64 -29.36
C ILE A 219 7.68 8.49 -29.50
N ASP A 220 8.59 8.06 -30.37
CA ASP A 220 9.86 8.73 -30.59
C ASP A 220 9.67 10.22 -30.92
N GLY A 221 10.23 11.11 -30.09
CA GLY A 221 10.36 12.54 -30.39
C GLY A 221 9.44 13.49 -29.62
N GLU A 222 8.45 12.99 -28.85
CA GLU A 222 7.65 13.82 -27.95
C GLU A 222 8.17 13.73 -26.50
N GLU A 223 8.05 14.82 -25.75
CA GLU A 223 8.44 14.89 -24.34
C GLU A 223 7.59 13.87 -23.54
N TRP A 224 8.25 12.77 -23.14
CA TRP A 224 7.68 11.46 -22.77
C TRP A 224 6.62 11.48 -21.67
N ASP A 225 6.58 12.54 -20.87
CA ASP A 225 5.73 12.59 -19.68
C ASP A 225 4.28 12.99 -19.96
N GLN A 226 3.99 13.63 -21.11
CA GLN A 226 2.69 14.28 -21.27
C GLN A 226 1.50 13.34 -21.54
N PRO A 227 1.54 12.38 -22.48
CA PRO A 227 0.36 11.58 -22.80
C PRO A 227 -0.01 10.60 -21.68
N ALA A 228 0.97 9.91 -21.11
CA ALA A 228 0.75 8.97 -20.01
C ALA A 228 0.28 9.68 -18.73
N ALA A 229 0.87 10.85 -18.39
CA ALA A 229 0.41 11.62 -17.24
C ALA A 229 -1.01 12.17 -17.42
N ARG A 230 -1.39 12.58 -18.64
CA ARG A 230 -2.77 13.02 -18.97
C ARG A 230 -3.75 11.86 -18.86
N ALA A 231 -3.41 10.70 -19.42
CA ALA A 231 -4.24 9.50 -19.32
C ALA A 231 -4.45 9.06 -17.86
N ALA A 232 -3.36 9.03 -17.08
CA ALA A 232 -3.41 8.73 -15.65
C ALA A 232 -4.26 9.74 -14.86
N ALA A 233 -4.09 11.03 -15.11
CA ALA A 233 -4.89 12.08 -14.47
C ALA A 233 -6.37 11.94 -14.81
N ALA A 234 -6.73 11.76 -16.08
CA ALA A 234 -8.10 11.56 -16.52
C ALA A 234 -8.73 10.32 -15.86
N THR A 235 -7.97 9.22 -15.81
CA THR A 235 -8.43 7.96 -15.19
C THR A 235 -8.62 8.11 -13.68
N ALA A 236 -7.71 8.81 -12.99
CA ALA A 236 -7.82 9.08 -11.57
C ALA A 236 -9.02 9.99 -11.25
N ILE A 237 -9.28 11.01 -12.07
CA ILE A 237 -10.47 11.87 -11.94
C ILE A 237 -11.74 11.03 -12.09
N LEU A 238 -11.83 10.20 -13.14
CA LEU A 238 -12.99 9.33 -13.36
C LEU A 238 -13.18 8.35 -12.19
N LEU A 239 -12.10 7.79 -11.67
CA LEU A 239 -12.14 6.89 -10.51
C LEU A 239 -12.69 7.60 -9.26
N VAL A 240 -12.23 8.81 -8.97
CA VAL A 240 -12.70 9.60 -7.81
C VAL A 240 -14.16 10.02 -7.98
N LEU A 241 -14.55 10.46 -9.18
CA LEU A 241 -15.95 10.78 -9.50
C LEU A 241 -16.85 9.56 -9.34
N ALA A 242 -16.43 8.38 -9.80
CA ALA A 242 -17.17 7.14 -9.62
C ALA A 242 -17.22 6.69 -8.15
N ALA A 243 -16.13 6.85 -7.40
CA ALA A 243 -16.06 6.42 -6.00
C ALA A 243 -16.92 7.28 -5.07
N TYR A 244 -16.90 8.61 -5.24
CA TYR A 244 -17.68 9.56 -4.42
C TYR A 244 -19.09 9.79 -4.96
N GLY A 245 -19.24 9.97 -6.28
CA GLY A 245 -20.53 10.28 -6.91
C GLY A 245 -21.34 9.07 -7.34
N GLY A 246 -20.74 7.87 -7.34
CA GLY A 246 -21.43 6.64 -7.71
C GLY A 246 -22.35 6.08 -6.62
N PRO A 247 -23.32 5.25 -7.00
CA PRO A 247 -24.21 4.57 -6.07
C PRO A 247 -23.43 3.67 -5.09
N VAL A 248 -24.03 3.35 -3.95
CA VAL A 248 -23.36 2.64 -2.84
C VAL A 248 -22.92 1.22 -3.23
N GLU A 249 -23.59 0.64 -4.20
CA GLU A 249 -23.31 -0.65 -4.83
C GLU A 249 -21.96 -0.65 -5.58
N TRP A 250 -21.40 0.52 -5.90
CA TRP A 250 -20.08 0.65 -6.51
C TRP A 250 -18.93 0.60 -5.50
N TRP A 251 -19.17 -0.02 -4.34
CA TRP A 251 -18.13 -0.30 -3.35
C TRP A 251 -16.89 -1.03 -3.90
N PRO A 252 -16.93 -1.87 -4.97
CA PRO A 252 -15.71 -2.45 -5.53
C PRO A 252 -14.77 -1.40 -6.14
N ILE A 253 -15.33 -0.34 -6.74
CA ILE A 253 -14.56 0.79 -7.28
C ILE A 253 -13.90 1.58 -6.14
N ARG A 254 -14.64 1.81 -5.06
CA ARG A 254 -14.14 2.45 -3.82
C ARG A 254 -12.99 1.65 -3.20
N ASN A 255 -13.12 0.34 -3.18
CA ASN A 255 -12.10 -0.59 -2.74
C ASN A 255 -10.84 -0.54 -3.64
N ALA A 256 -11.00 -0.49 -4.97
CA ALA A 256 -9.87 -0.32 -5.88
C ALA A 256 -9.13 1.01 -5.64
N ALA A 257 -9.86 2.11 -5.44
CA ALA A 257 -9.27 3.40 -5.09
C ALA A 257 -8.51 3.33 -3.75
N ASN A 258 -9.07 2.67 -2.73
CA ASN A 258 -8.39 2.44 -1.46
C ASN A 258 -7.11 1.61 -1.62
N VAL A 259 -7.11 0.58 -2.46
CA VAL A 259 -5.90 -0.20 -2.75
C VAL A 259 -4.81 0.66 -3.37
N LEU A 260 -5.13 1.55 -4.32
CA LEU A 260 -4.16 2.47 -4.90
C LEU A 260 -3.56 3.40 -3.85
N VAL A 261 -4.40 3.97 -2.97
CA VAL A 261 -3.93 4.77 -1.83
C VAL A 261 -2.98 3.96 -0.96
N GLY A 262 -3.35 2.73 -0.60
CA GLY A 262 -2.53 1.85 0.21
C GLY A 262 -1.17 1.53 -0.42
N ILE A 263 -1.13 1.31 -1.73
CA ILE A 263 0.13 1.05 -2.44
C ILE A 263 1.07 2.26 -2.36
N THR A 264 0.57 3.48 -2.60
CA THR A 264 1.41 4.68 -2.51
C THR A 264 1.89 4.92 -1.07
N VAL A 265 1.04 4.70 -0.05
CA VAL A 265 1.46 4.78 1.36
C VAL A 265 2.54 3.74 1.68
N ALA A 266 2.36 2.50 1.23
CA ALA A 266 3.33 1.43 1.44
C ALA A 266 4.67 1.73 0.76
N ARG A 267 4.69 2.35 -0.43
CA ARG A 267 5.92 2.81 -1.10
C ARG A 267 6.67 3.85 -0.26
N ALA A 268 5.95 4.78 0.36
CA ALA A 268 6.56 5.80 1.22
C ALA A 268 7.17 5.18 2.50
N ALA A 269 6.50 4.16 3.07
CA ALA A 269 6.84 3.56 4.37
C ALA A 269 7.88 2.42 4.29
N GLN A 270 8.71 2.36 3.26
CA GLN A 270 9.72 1.31 3.10
C GLN A 270 10.95 1.54 4.00
N PHE A 271 11.52 0.46 4.55
CA PHE A 271 12.77 0.50 5.30
C PHE A 271 13.85 -0.36 4.64
N PRO A 272 15.13 0.05 4.69
CA PRO A 272 16.22 -0.63 4.01
C PRO A 272 16.76 -1.88 4.74
N ARG A 273 16.36 -2.11 6.01
CA ARG A 273 16.82 -3.22 6.84
C ARG A 273 15.66 -4.06 7.36
N PHE A 274 15.88 -5.37 7.42
CA PHE A 274 14.90 -6.33 7.93
C PHE A 274 14.50 -6.07 9.38
N SER A 275 15.47 -5.84 10.26
CA SER A 275 15.24 -5.62 11.70
C SER A 275 14.39 -4.36 11.96
N VAL A 276 14.59 -3.33 11.14
CA VAL A 276 13.83 -2.06 11.17
C VAL A 276 12.39 -2.29 10.71
N CYS A 277 12.17 -3.05 9.62
CA CYS A 277 10.84 -3.49 9.19
C CYS A 277 10.11 -4.26 10.29
N LEU A 278 10.79 -5.21 10.93
CA LEU A 278 10.22 -6.04 11.99
C LEU A 278 9.86 -5.21 13.23
N ALA A 279 10.75 -4.31 13.66
CA ALA A 279 10.50 -3.40 14.78
C ALA A 279 9.30 -2.48 14.50
N ALA A 280 9.21 -1.92 13.29
CA ALA A 280 8.09 -1.10 12.86
C ALA A 280 6.78 -1.91 12.89
N LEU A 281 6.77 -3.13 12.33
CA LEU A 281 5.59 -4.00 12.33
C LEU A 281 5.14 -4.40 13.75
N ILE A 282 6.08 -4.72 14.63
CA ILE A 282 5.77 -4.99 16.05
C ILE A 282 5.17 -3.74 16.70
N GLY A 283 5.77 -2.56 16.48
CA GLY A 283 5.26 -1.31 17.03
C GLY A 283 3.85 -0.99 16.55
N VAL A 284 3.56 -1.19 15.27
CA VAL A 284 2.21 -0.98 14.71
C VAL A 284 1.23 -2.05 15.18
N GLY A 285 1.63 -3.32 15.28
CA GLY A 285 0.79 -4.39 15.80
C GLY A 285 0.44 -4.19 17.28
N LEU A 286 1.39 -3.75 18.11
CA LEU A 286 1.15 -3.36 19.50
C LEU A 286 0.21 -2.16 19.59
N TYR A 287 0.36 -1.19 18.68
CA TYR A 287 -0.54 -0.05 18.59
C TYR A 287 -1.97 -0.46 18.23
N ASP A 288 -2.14 -1.36 17.25
CA ASP A 288 -3.45 -1.90 16.86
C ASP A 288 -4.09 -2.67 18.04
N ALA A 289 -3.29 -3.47 18.75
CA ALA A 289 -3.70 -4.13 20.00
C ALA A 289 -4.10 -3.16 21.11
N ALA A 290 -3.32 -2.11 21.34
CA ALA A 290 -3.64 -1.11 22.34
C ALA A 290 -4.95 -0.37 21.99
N GLY A 291 -5.16 -0.08 20.70
CA GLY A 291 -6.34 0.59 20.23
C GLY A 291 -7.63 -0.24 20.34
N THR A 292 -7.57 -1.58 20.32
CA THR A 292 -8.74 -2.43 20.60
C THR A 292 -9.02 -2.57 22.09
N LEU A 293 -7.97 -2.55 22.90
CA LEU A 293 -8.07 -2.63 24.35
C LEU A 293 -8.60 -1.33 24.97
N LEU A 294 -8.33 -0.17 24.36
CA LEU A 294 -8.71 1.12 24.94
C LEU A 294 -10.24 1.33 25.04
N PRO A 295 -11.05 1.02 24.01
CA PRO A 295 -12.51 1.01 24.14
C PRO A 295 -13.01 0.03 25.20
N LEU A 296 -12.41 -1.17 25.29
CA LEU A 296 -12.75 -2.17 26.31
C LEU A 296 -12.52 -1.62 27.72
N LEU A 297 -11.37 -0.97 27.95
CA LEU A 297 -11.06 -0.31 29.22
C LEU A 297 -12.03 0.84 29.52
N SER A 298 -12.45 1.59 28.50
CA SER A 298 -13.45 2.65 28.66
C SER A 298 -14.84 2.10 28.99
N SER A 299 -15.26 0.99 28.36
CA SER A 299 -16.53 0.30 28.65
C SER A 299 -16.52 -0.51 29.96
N LEU A 300 -15.34 -0.77 30.53
CA LEU A 300 -15.23 -1.28 31.90
C LEU A 300 -15.39 -0.14 32.91
N ALA A 301 -15.03 1.09 32.54
CA ALA A 301 -15.18 2.27 33.38
C ALA A 301 -16.61 2.86 33.34
N THR A 302 -17.27 2.81 32.18
CA THR A 302 -18.69 3.13 32.02
C THR A 302 -19.45 1.82 31.89
N SER A 303 -20.27 1.43 32.86
CA SER A 303 -20.92 0.10 33.03
C SER A 303 -21.87 -0.37 31.91
N ASP A 304 -21.57 -0.07 30.65
CA ASP A 304 -22.37 -0.34 29.46
C ASP A 304 -21.57 -1.31 28.56
N ALA A 305 -21.72 -2.61 28.83
CA ALA A 305 -20.94 -3.71 28.27
C ALA A 305 -21.35 -4.13 26.84
N GLY A 306 -21.92 -3.22 26.04
CA GLY A 306 -22.57 -3.54 24.76
C GLY A 306 -21.76 -3.26 23.48
N ALA A 307 -20.58 -2.64 23.57
CA ALA A 307 -19.86 -2.17 22.38
C ALA A 307 -19.11 -3.31 21.66
N THR A 308 -19.58 -3.62 20.45
CA THR A 308 -19.14 -4.74 19.60
C THR A 308 -17.88 -4.41 18.78
N GLY A 309 -16.78 -4.98 19.20
CA GLY A 309 -15.94 -5.89 18.42
C GLY A 309 -15.34 -5.64 17.05
N ALA A 310 -14.99 -4.40 16.73
CA ALA A 310 -14.10 -4.10 15.60
C ALA A 310 -12.67 -3.80 16.09
N SER A 311 -11.63 -4.02 15.26
CA SER A 311 -10.26 -3.59 15.59
C SER A 311 -10.18 -2.08 15.87
N ALA A 312 -9.10 -1.50 16.41
CA ALA A 312 -9.05 -0.05 16.65
C ALA A 312 -9.24 0.73 15.34
N MET A 313 -8.51 0.28 14.32
CA MET A 313 -8.56 0.87 12.99
C MET A 313 -9.88 0.55 12.30
N GLU A 314 -10.46 -0.63 12.52
CA GLU A 314 -11.79 -0.97 12.00
C GLU A 314 -12.90 -0.21 12.75
N THR A 315 -12.77 0.06 14.04
CA THR A 315 -13.71 0.84 14.85
C THR A 315 -13.65 2.31 14.45
N VAL A 316 -12.44 2.84 14.27
CA VAL A 316 -12.24 4.18 13.68
C VAL A 316 -12.81 4.20 12.27
N ALA A 317 -12.55 3.19 11.44
CA ALA A 317 -13.13 3.06 10.12
C ALA A 317 -14.67 3.00 10.14
N ARG A 318 -15.28 2.23 11.04
CA ARG A 318 -16.72 2.04 11.16
C ARG A 318 -17.43 3.24 11.76
N SER A 319 -16.83 3.89 12.75
CA SER A 319 -17.33 5.16 13.31
C SER A 319 -17.30 6.31 12.30
N ARG A 320 -16.51 6.14 11.24
CA ARG A 320 -16.42 7.05 10.10
C ARG A 320 -17.37 6.69 8.96
N LEU A 321 -18.00 5.52 8.99
CA LEU A 321 -19.09 5.21 8.07
C LEU A 321 -20.32 6.02 8.50
N PRO A 322 -20.94 6.80 7.60
CA PRO A 322 -22.12 7.57 7.97
C PRO A 322 -23.28 6.64 8.28
N ALA A 323 -24.07 7.04 9.27
CA ALA A 323 -25.34 6.41 9.57
C ALA A 323 -26.22 6.37 8.30
N PRO A 324 -27.08 5.33 8.14
CA PRO A 324 -27.98 5.24 7.00
C PRO A 324 -28.82 6.52 6.91
N GLN A 325 -28.68 7.23 5.78
CA GLN A 325 -29.31 8.54 5.62
C GLN A 325 -30.83 8.43 5.49
N ALA A 326 -31.52 9.48 5.94
CA ALA A 326 -32.91 9.71 5.61
C ALA A 326 -33.06 9.91 4.08
N PRO A 327 -34.09 9.33 3.45
CA PRO A 327 -34.32 9.48 2.01
C PRO A 327 -34.50 10.96 1.64
N GLY A 328 -33.68 11.48 0.72
CA GLY A 328 -33.79 12.83 0.16
C GLY A 328 -32.55 13.73 0.31
N ALA A 329 -31.51 13.32 1.03
CA ALA A 329 -30.26 14.08 1.09
C ALA A 329 -29.44 13.90 -0.22
N LEU A 330 -29.59 14.84 -1.16
CA LEU A 330 -28.73 14.98 -2.34
C LEU A 330 -27.35 15.47 -1.91
N GLY A 331 -26.48 14.56 -1.43
CA GLY A 331 -25.12 14.87 -1.00
C GLY A 331 -24.10 13.95 -1.68
N MET A 332 -23.27 14.51 -2.55
CA MET A 332 -22.28 13.86 -3.44
C MET A 332 -21.18 12.99 -2.77
N ALA A 333 -21.24 12.70 -1.47
CA ALA A 333 -20.17 11.99 -0.77
C ALA A 333 -20.59 11.33 0.54
N ALA A 334 -21.89 11.25 0.84
CA ALA A 334 -22.32 10.78 2.16
C ALA A 334 -22.30 9.25 2.24
N GLY A 335 -21.12 8.66 2.42
CA GLY A 335 -21.02 7.21 2.53
C GLY A 335 -19.63 6.67 2.74
N TRP A 336 -18.68 7.25 2.03
CA TRP A 336 -17.40 6.61 1.82
C TRP A 336 -16.26 7.45 2.39
N GLN A 337 -15.46 6.80 3.23
CA GLN A 337 -14.20 7.33 3.69
C GLN A 337 -13.06 6.44 3.16
N PRO A 338 -12.01 7.03 2.57
CA PRO A 338 -10.84 6.26 2.19
C PRO A 338 -10.16 5.64 3.42
N GLY A 339 -9.55 4.48 3.25
CA GLY A 339 -8.85 3.76 4.32
C GLY A 339 -9.52 2.45 4.79
N VAL A 340 -10.60 2.02 4.15
CA VAL A 340 -11.34 0.79 4.52
C VAL A 340 -11.68 0.00 3.26
N LEU A 341 -11.33 -1.28 3.24
CA LEU A 341 -11.84 -2.20 2.24
C LEU A 341 -13.16 -2.75 2.77
N ALA A 342 -14.29 -2.42 2.14
CA ALA A 342 -15.61 -2.79 2.65
C ALA A 342 -16.44 -3.52 1.59
N VAL A 343 -17.27 -4.46 2.03
CA VAL A 343 -18.30 -5.10 1.20
C VAL A 343 -19.65 -4.54 1.60
N VAL A 344 -20.27 -3.78 0.69
CA VAL A 344 -21.53 -3.09 0.94
C VAL A 344 -22.67 -3.75 0.18
N LEU A 345 -23.66 -4.25 0.89
CA LEU A 345 -24.78 -4.98 0.30
C LEU A 345 -26.09 -4.39 0.78
N LYS A 346 -26.98 -4.07 -0.16
CA LYS A 346 -28.25 -3.37 0.10
C LYS A 346 -28.04 -2.10 0.95
N GLY A 347 -27.00 -1.33 0.62
CA GLY A 347 -26.64 -0.10 1.32
C GLY A 347 -26.04 -0.28 2.72
N ARG A 348 -25.77 -1.51 3.18
CA ARG A 348 -25.16 -1.78 4.50
C ARG A 348 -23.78 -2.40 4.36
N VAL A 349 -22.82 -1.93 5.15
CA VAL A 349 -21.51 -2.56 5.26
C VAL A 349 -21.69 -3.90 5.96
N THR A 350 -21.41 -4.98 5.23
CA THR A 350 -21.54 -6.36 5.75
C THR A 350 -20.21 -6.94 6.18
N ASP A 351 -19.11 -6.41 5.64
CA ASP A 351 -17.76 -6.82 5.99
C ASP A 351 -16.80 -5.66 5.73
N ALA A 352 -15.71 -5.60 6.51
CA ALA A 352 -14.71 -4.56 6.42
C ALA A 352 -13.33 -5.10 6.80
N LEU A 353 -12.30 -4.56 6.17
CA LEU A 353 -10.89 -4.77 6.49
C LEU A 353 -10.19 -3.42 6.44
N GLY A 354 -9.35 -3.13 7.42
CA GLY A 354 -8.59 -1.87 7.47
C GLY A 354 -7.59 -1.82 6.32
N LEU A 355 -7.39 -0.65 5.72
CA LEU A 355 -6.36 -0.48 4.68
C LEU A 355 -4.96 -0.79 5.23
N ALA A 356 -4.73 -0.44 6.49
CA ALA A 356 -3.51 -0.73 7.24
C ALA A 356 -3.14 -2.23 7.27
N ASP A 357 -4.15 -3.10 7.25
CA ASP A 357 -3.97 -4.55 7.44
C ASP A 357 -3.18 -5.20 6.30
N PHE A 358 -3.06 -4.56 5.14
CA PHE A 358 -2.11 -4.97 4.10
C PHE A 358 -0.97 -3.98 3.88
N VAL A 359 -1.18 -2.69 4.17
CA VAL A 359 -0.16 -1.65 3.95
C VAL A 359 1.07 -1.89 4.80
N PHE A 360 0.92 -2.20 6.09
CA PHE A 360 2.08 -2.46 6.95
C PHE A 360 2.76 -3.79 6.61
N PRO A 361 2.03 -4.92 6.46
CA PRO A 361 2.58 -6.15 5.90
C PRO A 361 3.36 -6.00 4.59
N ALA A 362 2.91 -5.12 3.69
CA ALA A 362 3.61 -4.83 2.44
C ALA A 362 5.00 -4.21 2.62
N ILE A 363 5.31 -3.62 3.77
CA ILE A 363 6.65 -3.12 4.09
C ILE A 363 7.64 -4.29 4.21
N LEU A 364 7.28 -5.32 4.97
CA LEU A 364 8.10 -6.52 5.10
C LEU A 364 8.16 -7.30 3.78
N ALA A 365 7.03 -7.49 3.12
CA ALA A 365 7.01 -8.16 1.83
C ALA A 365 7.85 -7.40 0.78
N GLY A 366 7.81 -6.07 0.79
CA GLY A 366 8.64 -5.21 -0.05
C GLY A 366 10.14 -5.40 0.21
N PHE A 367 10.55 -5.41 1.48
CA PHE A 367 11.94 -5.75 1.84
C PHE A 367 12.33 -7.14 1.29
N CYS A 368 11.50 -8.16 1.48
CA CYS A 368 11.77 -9.51 0.98
C CYS A 368 11.90 -9.56 -0.55
N VAL A 369 11.08 -8.81 -1.29
CA VAL A 369 11.20 -8.71 -2.76
C VAL A 369 12.54 -8.11 -3.17
N ARG A 370 13.00 -7.04 -2.51
CA ARG A 370 14.30 -6.41 -2.80
C ARG A 370 15.47 -7.33 -2.42
N PHE A 371 15.37 -8.02 -1.29
CA PHE A 371 16.35 -9.01 -0.87
C PHE A 371 16.48 -10.15 -1.88
N ASP A 372 15.34 -10.73 -2.33
CA ASP A 372 15.32 -11.77 -3.35
C ASP A 372 15.91 -11.27 -4.68
N ALA A 373 15.62 -10.02 -5.07
CA ALA A 373 16.16 -9.43 -6.29
C ALA A 373 17.67 -9.25 -6.23
N ARG A 374 18.22 -8.81 -5.08
CA ARG A 374 19.69 -8.72 -4.86
C ARG A 374 20.35 -10.08 -4.96
N LYS A 375 19.82 -11.09 -4.26
CA LYS A 375 20.35 -12.47 -4.32
C LYS A 375 20.41 -13.02 -5.74
N ARG A 376 19.39 -12.74 -6.56
CA ARG A 376 19.39 -13.13 -7.98
C ARG A 376 20.44 -12.39 -8.79
N GLN A 377 20.69 -11.11 -8.49
CA GLN A 377 21.76 -10.35 -9.16
C GLN A 377 23.15 -10.88 -8.79
N GLU A 378 23.37 -11.22 -7.53
CA GLU A 378 24.63 -11.83 -7.07
C GLU A 378 24.87 -13.20 -7.71
N ALA A 379 23.82 -14.03 -7.80
CA ALA A 379 23.88 -15.31 -8.50
C ALA A 379 24.16 -15.15 -10.00
N ASP A 380 23.49 -14.21 -10.68
CA ASP A 380 23.73 -13.91 -12.11
C ASP A 380 25.20 -13.50 -12.37
N ILE A 381 25.85 -12.79 -11.43
CA ILE A 381 27.26 -12.38 -11.53
C ILE A 381 28.18 -13.59 -11.32
N ALA A 382 27.89 -14.45 -10.35
CA ALA A 382 28.69 -15.65 -10.07
C ALA A 382 28.60 -16.70 -11.20
N ASP A 383 27.42 -16.84 -11.82
CA ASP A 383 27.17 -17.79 -12.91
C ASP A 383 27.80 -17.34 -14.24
N GLN A 384 28.08 -16.05 -14.45
CA GLN A 384 28.85 -15.62 -15.62
C GLN A 384 30.25 -16.23 -15.67
N ASP A 385 30.83 -16.54 -14.52
CA ASP A 385 32.14 -17.19 -14.41
C ASP A 385 32.06 -18.72 -14.47
N SER A 386 30.87 -19.28 -14.22
CA SER A 386 30.65 -20.72 -14.05
C SER A 386 29.66 -21.22 -15.11
N LEU A 387 30.17 -21.68 -16.26
CA LEU A 387 29.34 -22.21 -17.36
C LEU A 387 28.35 -23.30 -16.88
N LYS A 388 27.11 -22.88 -16.66
CA LYS A 388 25.88 -23.57 -17.07
C LYS A 388 25.72 -24.99 -16.50
N GLU A 389 25.52 -25.13 -15.19
CA GLU A 389 24.84 -26.29 -14.63
C GLU A 389 23.49 -25.92 -14.02
N MET A 390 22.46 -26.54 -14.61
CA MET A 390 21.02 -26.30 -14.44
C MET A 390 20.57 -26.30 -12.96
N HIS A 391 20.17 -25.14 -12.44
CA HIS A 391 19.43 -25.04 -11.18
C HIS A 391 17.91 -25.24 -11.41
N GLU A 392 17.52 -26.48 -11.68
CA GLU A 392 16.15 -26.96 -11.51
C GLU A 392 15.90 -27.25 -10.02
N GLY A 393 15.38 -26.28 -9.28
CA GLY A 393 15.00 -26.48 -7.88
C GLY A 393 15.14 -25.26 -6.96
N SER A 394 15.17 -24.03 -7.50
CA SER A 394 15.27 -22.82 -6.68
C SER A 394 14.14 -22.79 -5.65
N LEU A 395 14.52 -22.98 -4.37
CA LEU A 395 13.63 -22.89 -3.23
C LEU A 395 12.82 -21.59 -3.27
N PRO A 396 11.57 -21.58 -2.77
CA PRO A 396 10.74 -20.38 -2.78
C PRO A 396 11.46 -19.21 -2.12
N GLY A 397 11.50 -18.05 -2.79
CA GLY A 397 12.15 -16.83 -2.29
C GLY A 397 11.51 -16.31 -0.99
N TYR A 398 12.20 -15.41 -0.31
CA TYR A 398 11.74 -14.79 0.93
C TYR A 398 10.40 -14.06 0.76
N TYR A 399 10.14 -13.50 -0.43
CA TYR A 399 8.84 -12.91 -0.74
C TYR A 399 7.70 -13.94 -0.65
N ASN A 400 7.90 -15.13 -1.23
CA ASN A 400 6.88 -16.18 -1.21
C ASN A 400 6.63 -16.68 0.22
N ALA A 401 7.67 -16.78 1.04
CA ALA A 401 7.52 -17.11 2.46
C ALA A 401 6.74 -16.03 3.22
N SER A 402 7.04 -14.75 2.98
CA SER A 402 6.31 -13.62 3.55
C SER A 402 4.83 -13.62 3.12
N ALA A 403 4.56 -13.81 1.83
CA ALA A 403 3.22 -13.91 1.27
C ALA A 403 2.42 -15.11 1.84
N ALA A 404 3.06 -16.27 2.01
CA ALA A 404 2.45 -17.42 2.65
C ALA A 404 2.10 -17.12 4.12
N GLY A 405 3.00 -16.47 4.85
CA GLY A 405 2.74 -16.03 6.22
C GLY A 405 1.56 -15.04 6.31
N TYR A 406 1.40 -14.15 5.34
CA TYR A 406 0.24 -13.24 5.27
C TYR A 406 -1.08 -14.00 5.09
N ILE A 407 -1.10 -14.99 4.18
CA ILE A 407 -2.28 -15.83 3.92
C ILE A 407 -2.65 -16.64 5.17
N ILE A 408 -1.65 -17.26 5.82
CA ILE A 408 -1.84 -17.98 7.08
C ILE A 408 -2.38 -17.04 8.17
N GLY A 409 -1.81 -15.83 8.28
CA GLY A 409 -2.28 -14.81 9.20
C GLY A 409 -3.74 -14.44 8.99
N CYS A 410 -4.15 -14.18 7.74
CA CYS A 410 -5.55 -13.90 7.40
C CYS A 410 -6.47 -15.10 7.73
N PHE A 411 -6.01 -16.33 7.48
CA PHE A 411 -6.77 -17.52 7.81
C PHE A 411 -6.96 -17.68 9.32
N LEU A 412 -5.93 -17.41 10.13
CA LEU A 412 -6.01 -17.47 11.58
C LEU A 412 -7.00 -16.47 12.18
N LEU A 413 -7.23 -15.32 11.53
CA LEU A 413 -8.26 -14.37 11.95
C LEU A 413 -9.66 -14.99 11.93
N GLU A 414 -9.93 -15.96 11.05
CA GLU A 414 -11.23 -16.64 10.99
C GLU A 414 -11.44 -17.64 12.14
N PHE A 415 -10.36 -18.18 12.72
CA PHE A 415 -10.45 -19.17 13.83
C PHE A 415 -10.57 -18.53 15.21
N GLN A 416 -10.29 -17.23 15.32
CA GLN A 416 -10.27 -16.52 16.61
C GLN A 416 -11.67 -16.18 17.15
N GLY A 417 -12.72 -16.66 16.47
CA GLY A 417 -14.12 -16.56 16.89
C GLY A 417 -14.63 -15.12 16.93
N ALA A 418 -15.73 -14.88 17.66
CA ALA A 418 -16.30 -13.53 17.83
C ALA A 418 -15.42 -12.60 18.71
N SER A 419 -14.25 -13.06 19.15
CA SER A 419 -13.33 -12.24 19.94
C SER A 419 -12.57 -11.29 19.03
N VAL A 420 -12.43 -10.06 19.52
CA VAL A 420 -12.06 -8.89 18.74
C VAL A 420 -10.56 -8.81 18.70
N GLN A 421 -9.96 -9.53 17.77
CA GLN A 421 -8.50 -9.52 17.66
C GLN A 421 -8.07 -8.48 16.61
N PRO A 422 -7.08 -7.63 16.94
CA PRO A 422 -6.50 -6.73 15.97
C PRO A 422 -5.83 -7.55 14.86
N ALA A 423 -6.17 -7.27 13.61
CA ALA A 423 -5.76 -8.09 12.47
C ALA A 423 -4.23 -8.22 12.36
N LEU A 424 -3.53 -7.12 12.64
CA LEU A 424 -2.07 -7.06 12.56
C LEU A 424 -1.36 -7.93 13.61
N VAL A 425 -2.01 -8.22 14.75
CA VAL A 425 -1.44 -9.09 15.79
C VAL A 425 -1.33 -10.53 15.31
N SER A 426 -2.20 -10.97 14.40
CA SER A 426 -2.10 -12.30 13.79
C SER A 426 -1.24 -12.26 12.52
N ILE A 427 -1.45 -11.27 11.66
CA ILE A 427 -0.79 -11.21 10.34
C ILE A 427 0.73 -10.97 10.47
N ALA A 428 1.15 -9.95 11.24
CA ALA A 428 2.55 -9.55 11.28
C ALA A 428 3.48 -10.65 11.86
N PRO A 429 3.14 -11.31 12.99
CA PRO A 429 3.95 -12.41 13.50
C PRO A 429 4.00 -13.60 12.53
N CYS A 430 2.89 -13.98 11.88
CA CYS A 430 2.89 -15.08 10.91
C CYS A 430 3.85 -14.81 9.76
N MET A 431 3.84 -13.60 9.19
CA MET A 431 4.80 -13.22 8.15
C MET A 431 6.24 -13.23 8.64
N ALA A 432 6.50 -12.64 9.81
CA ALA A 432 7.83 -12.61 10.40
C ALA A 432 8.36 -14.04 10.66
N PHE A 433 7.54 -14.92 11.23
CA PHE A 433 7.90 -16.31 11.48
C PHE A 433 8.13 -17.09 10.19
N SER A 434 7.34 -16.90 9.13
CA SER A 434 7.58 -17.56 7.85
C SER A 434 8.91 -17.14 7.21
N VAL A 435 9.24 -15.84 7.26
CA VAL A 435 10.50 -15.31 6.72
C VAL A 435 11.70 -15.76 7.56
N LEU A 436 11.62 -15.63 8.89
CA LEU A 436 12.66 -16.08 9.81
C LEU A 436 12.87 -17.59 9.75
N GLY A 437 11.78 -18.37 9.68
CA GLY A 437 11.83 -19.82 9.56
C GLY A 437 12.55 -20.25 8.28
N LEU A 438 12.27 -19.60 7.15
CA LEU A 438 13.01 -19.84 5.91
C LEU A 438 14.50 -19.45 6.04
N ALA A 439 14.80 -18.33 6.68
CA ALA A 439 16.18 -17.87 6.87
C ALA A 439 16.99 -18.83 7.75
N VAL A 440 16.39 -19.33 8.83
CA VAL A 440 16.98 -20.34 9.72
C VAL A 440 17.18 -21.65 8.96
N PHE A 441 16.18 -22.09 8.19
CA PHE A 441 16.26 -23.32 7.40
C PHE A 441 17.39 -23.26 6.35
N ARG A 442 17.64 -22.08 5.76
CA ARG A 442 18.72 -21.86 4.79
C ARG A 442 20.09 -21.58 5.43
N GLY A 443 20.14 -21.32 6.74
CA GLY A 443 21.37 -20.84 7.39
C GLY A 443 21.77 -19.40 7.01
N GLU A 444 20.85 -18.62 6.45
CA GLU A 444 21.06 -17.26 5.93
C GLU A 444 20.57 -16.18 6.92
N LEU A 445 20.22 -16.55 8.17
CA LEU A 445 19.64 -15.62 9.14
C LEU A 445 20.54 -14.39 9.39
N SER A 446 21.85 -14.59 9.54
CA SER A 446 22.79 -13.49 9.77
C SER A 446 22.84 -12.53 8.58
N GLU A 447 22.75 -13.06 7.37
CA GLU A 447 22.75 -12.26 6.16
C GLU A 447 21.45 -11.46 6.04
N LEU A 448 20.30 -12.11 6.23
CA LEU A 448 19.00 -11.44 6.22
C LEU A 448 18.94 -10.32 7.26
N TRP A 449 19.49 -10.55 8.45
CA TRP A 449 19.46 -9.60 9.56
C TRP A 449 20.34 -8.37 9.32
N ASN A 450 21.50 -8.57 8.70
CA ASN A 450 22.50 -7.52 8.45
C ASN A 450 22.37 -6.87 7.07
N ALA A 451 21.51 -7.40 6.19
CA ALA A 451 21.31 -6.87 4.85
C ALA A 451 20.80 -5.42 4.88
N THR A 452 21.51 -4.54 4.19
CA THR A 452 21.10 -3.16 3.94
C THR A 452 20.85 -2.94 2.46
N ASP A 453 19.82 -2.18 2.11
CA ASP A 453 19.56 -1.80 0.71
C ASP A 453 20.60 -0.80 0.14
N LEU A 454 21.50 -0.27 0.96
CA LEU A 454 22.50 0.73 0.53
C LEU A 454 23.66 0.10 -0.25
N ASP A 455 24.01 -1.16 0.04
CA ASP A 455 25.19 -1.82 -0.53
C ASP A 455 25.06 -2.11 -2.05
N ALA A 456 23.84 -2.10 -2.59
CA ALA A 456 23.60 -2.38 -4.01
C ALA A 456 23.96 -1.21 -4.95
N ASN A 457 23.89 0.03 -4.46
CA ASN A 457 24.14 1.22 -5.28
C ASN A 457 25.59 1.73 -5.17
N SER A 458 26.35 1.37 -4.14
CA SER A 458 27.71 1.88 -3.92
C SER A 458 28.77 1.29 -4.87
N ASN A 459 28.45 0.23 -5.62
CA ASN A 459 29.37 -0.40 -6.58
C ASN A 459 29.12 0.03 -8.04
N VAL A 460 28.31 1.08 -8.26
CA VAL A 460 27.87 1.50 -9.61
C VAL A 460 28.54 2.80 -10.09
N ASP A 461 29.30 3.46 -9.22
CA ASP A 461 30.18 4.59 -9.57
C ASP A 461 31.65 4.16 -9.58
#